data_AF-A0A3D0RHE7-F1
#
_entry.id   AF-A0A3D0RHE7-F1
#
_cell.length_a   1.000
_cell.length_b   1.000
_cell.length_c   1.000
_cell.angle_alpha   90.00
_cell.angle_beta   90.00
_cell.angle_gamma   90.00
#
_symmetry.space_group_name_H-M   'P 1'
#
loop_
_entity.id
_entity.type
_entity.pdbx_description
1 polymer ?
#
loop_
_entity_poly.entity_id
_entity_poly.type
_entity_poly.pdbx_seq_one_letter_code
_entity_poly.pdbx_strand_id
1 'polypeptide(L)' 'DDGPELHRGADPGKDQSYFLFATTPEQLDYLRFPLGGMTKDDTRALAHKYGLSVAEKPDSQDICFVPNGRYG' A
#
# COMPACT_ATOMS: atom_id res chain seq x y z
N ASP A 1 -14.65 23.01 -6.51
CA ASP A 1 -14.39 21.59 -6.74
C ASP A 1 -13.07 21.26 -6.10
N ASP A 2 -13.13 20.59 -4.95
CA ASP A 2 -11.94 20.12 -4.25
C ASP A 2 -11.36 18.95 -5.05
N GLY A 3 -10.06 19.03 -5.38
CA GLY A 3 -9.37 18.07 -6.26
C GLY A 3 -9.18 16.69 -5.62
N PRO A 4 -8.27 15.86 -6.15
CA PRO A 4 -7.99 14.55 -5.58
C PRO A 4 -7.41 14.66 -4.16
N GLU A 5 -7.89 13.81 -3.25
CA GLU A 5 -7.49 13.79 -1.84
C GLU A 5 -6.78 12.48 -1.47
N LEU A 6 -5.87 12.56 -0.49
CA LEU A 6 -5.25 11.39 0.13
C LEU A 6 -5.90 11.12 1.49
N HIS A 7 -6.45 9.92 1.67
CA HIS A 7 -7.04 9.47 2.93
C HIS A 7 -6.24 8.29 3.52
N ARG A 8 -6.49 8.00 4.80
CA ARG A 8 -6.02 6.76 5.42
C ARG A 8 -6.67 5.55 4.75
N GLY A 9 -5.91 4.47 4.62
CA GLY A 9 -6.43 3.18 4.17
C GLY A 9 -7.46 2.61 5.16
N ALA A 10 -8.35 1.76 4.65
CA ALA A 10 -9.40 1.11 5.43
C ALA A 10 -8.86 0.19 6.53
N ASP A 11 -7.62 -0.30 6.39
CA ASP A 11 -6.90 -1.07 7.41
C ASP A 11 -5.93 -0.14 8.18
N PRO A 12 -6.24 0.23 9.43
CA PRO A 12 -5.35 1.09 10.21
C PRO A 12 -3.97 0.49 10.47
N GLY A 13 -3.87 -0.85 10.53
CA GLY A 13 -2.60 -1.56 10.75
C GLY A 13 -1.74 -1.66 9.50
N LYS A 14 -2.29 -1.33 8.34
CA LYS A 14 -1.61 -1.35 7.04
C LYS A 14 -1.74 -0.02 6.29
N ASP A 15 -2.17 1.05 6.96
CA ASP A 15 -2.24 2.37 6.39
C ASP A 15 -0.84 2.85 5.98
N GLN A 16 -0.71 3.29 4.74
CA GLN A 16 0.54 3.82 4.19
C GLN A 16 0.45 5.32 3.86
N SER A 17 -0.64 5.98 4.26
CA SER A 17 -0.83 7.43 4.02
C SER A 17 0.33 8.26 4.57
N TYR A 18 0.93 7.84 5.69
CA TYR A 18 2.11 8.49 6.27
C TYR A 18 3.30 8.51 5.31
N PHE A 19 3.58 7.40 4.61
CA PHE A 19 4.69 7.37 3.65
C PHE A 19 4.41 8.18 2.38
N LEU A 20 3.13 8.40 2.07
CA LEU A 20 2.66 9.15 0.90
C LEU A 20 2.43 10.64 1.21
N PHE A 21 2.81 11.14 2.38
CA PHE A 21 2.51 12.53 2.78
C PHE A 21 3.09 13.60 1.83
N ALA A 22 4.17 13.27 1.11
CA ALA A 22 4.83 14.17 0.18
C ALA A 22 4.29 14.08 -1.27
N THR A 23 3.24 13.28 -1.51
CA THR A 23 2.62 13.16 -2.84
C THR A 23 1.94 14.48 -3.24
N THR A 24 2.24 14.96 -4.45
CA THR A 24 1.68 16.24 -4.94
C THR A 24 0.25 16.07 -5.48
N PRO A 25 -0.56 17.14 -5.56
CA PRO A 25 -1.89 17.07 -6.16
C PRO A 25 -1.91 16.49 -7.59
N GLU A 26 -0.92 16.85 -8.41
CA GLU A 26 -0.79 16.35 -9.79
C GLU A 26 -0.49 14.85 -9.83
N GLN A 27 0.26 14.34 -8.85
CA GLN A 27 0.50 12.91 -8.71
C GLN A 27 -0.78 12.20 -8.24
N LEU A 28 -1.51 12.78 -7.27
CA LEU A 28 -2.77 12.21 -6.79
C LEU A 28 -3.83 12.09 -7.89
N ASP A 29 -3.86 13.01 -8.85
CA ASP A 29 -4.78 12.95 -10.00
C ASP A 29 -4.60 11.67 -10.84
N TYR A 30 -3.35 11.21 -10.98
CA TYR A 30 -2.99 10.03 -11.75
C TYR A 30 -3.05 8.72 -10.95
N LEU A 31 -2.76 8.76 -9.65
CA LEU A 31 -2.64 7.56 -8.83
C LEU A 31 -3.98 6.84 -8.62
N ARG A 32 -3.93 5.52 -8.46
CA ARG A 32 -5.07 4.68 -8.07
C ARG A 32 -4.62 3.74 -6.96
N PHE A 33 -5.41 3.70 -5.88
CA PHE A 33 -5.17 2.84 -4.72
C PHE A 33 -6.24 1.73 -4.66
N PRO A 34 -6.15 0.69 -5.52
CA PRO A 34 -7.19 -0.33 -5.64
C PRO A 34 -7.41 -1.14 -4.36
N LEU A 35 -6.41 -1.16 -3.46
CA LEU A 35 -6.48 -1.84 -2.18
C LEU A 35 -6.85 -0.90 -1.02
N GLY A 36 -7.00 0.41 -1.27
CA GLY A 36 -7.19 1.40 -0.20
C GLY A 36 -8.46 1.20 0.62
N GLY A 37 -9.47 0.55 0.05
CA GLY A 37 -10.73 0.20 0.71
C GLY A 37 -10.78 -1.21 1.30
N MET A 38 -9.67 -1.95 1.32
CA MET A 38 -9.63 -3.37 1.70
C MET A 38 -8.75 -3.60 2.92
N THR A 39 -9.11 -4.57 3.76
CA THR A 39 -8.20 -5.08 4.78
C THR A 39 -7.15 -6.00 4.17
N LYS A 40 -6.04 -6.23 4.88
CA LYS A 40 -5.03 -7.19 4.40
C LYS A 40 -5.64 -8.58 4.17
N ASP A 41 -6.54 -9.01 5.05
CA ASP A 41 -7.18 -10.33 4.95
C ASP A 41 -8.06 -10.41 3.71
N ASP A 42 -8.81 -9.35 3.37
CA ASP A 42 -9.59 -9.30 2.12
C ASP A 42 -8.69 -9.44 0.89
N THR A 43 -7.54 -8.74 0.88
CA THR A 43 -6.59 -8.82 -0.24
C THR A 43 -5.97 -10.22 -0.38
N ARG A 44 -5.69 -10.90 0.74
CA ARG A 44 -5.21 -12.30 0.72
C ARG A 44 -6.29 -13.25 0.24
N ALA A 45 -7.53 -13.09 0.69
CA ALA A 45 -8.66 -13.90 0.23
C ALA A 45 -8.84 -13.79 -1.29
N LEU A 46 -8.70 -12.59 -1.87
CA LEU A 46 -8.70 -12.40 -3.33
C LEU A 46 -7.49 -13.09 -3.98
N ALA A 47 -6.29 -12.96 -3.43
CA ALA A 47 -5.10 -13.62 -3.96
C ALA A 47 -5.26 -15.14 -4.00
N HIS A 48 -5.85 -15.76 -2.96
CA HIS A 48 -6.20 -17.17 -2.94
C HIS A 48 -7.24 -17.53 -4.00
N LYS A 49 -8.33 -16.75 -4.05
CA LYS A 49 -9.42 -16.96 -5.01
C LYS A 49 -8.92 -16.99 -6.46
N TYR A 50 -7.93 -16.16 -6.79
CA TYR A 50 -7.34 -16.08 -8.12
C TYR A 50 -6.08 -16.94 -8.31
N GLY A 51 -5.68 -17.75 -7.31
CA GLY A 51 -4.54 -18.65 -7.42
C GLY A 51 -3.19 -17.93 -7.56
N LEU A 52 -3.04 -16.73 -7.00
CA LEU A 52 -1.78 -15.98 -7.05
C LEU A 52 -0.75 -16.63 -6.12
N SER A 53 0.46 -16.89 -6.63
CA SER A 53 1.56 -17.52 -5.89
C SER A 53 2.03 -16.74 -4.65
N VAL A 54 1.68 -15.46 -4.57
CA VAL A 54 2.05 -14.55 -3.47
C VAL A 54 1.03 -14.50 -2.34
N ALA A 55 -0.07 -15.25 -2.41
CA ALA A 55 -1.16 -15.17 -1.42
C ALA A 55 -0.69 -15.38 0.04
N GLU A 56 0.23 -16.33 0.24
CA GLU A 56 0.80 -16.68 1.55
C GLU A 56 2.16 -16.02 1.81
N LYS A 57 2.67 -15.22 0.88
CA LYS A 57 3.98 -14.61 1.05
C LYS A 57 3.91 -13.62 2.23
N PRO A 58 4.85 -13.69 3.20
CA PRO A 58 4.96 -12.69 4.24
C PRO A 58 5.13 -11.29 3.64
N ASP A 59 4.58 -10.28 4.31
CA ASP A 59 4.79 -8.89 3.91
C ASP A 59 6.29 -8.57 3.99
N SER A 60 6.80 -7.87 2.97
CA SER A 60 8.16 -7.35 3.00
C SER A 60 8.34 -6.48 4.24
N GLN A 61 9.34 -6.84 5.04
CA GLN A 61 9.92 -6.01 6.08
C GLN A 61 11.20 -5.42 5.49
N ASP A 62 11.59 -4.20 5.90
CA ASP A 62 12.76 -3.44 5.46
C ASP A 62 12.64 -2.58 4.18
N ILE A 63 13.58 -1.63 4.06
CA ILE A 63 13.69 -0.71 2.93
C ILE A 63 14.10 -1.50 1.68
N CYS A 64 13.22 -1.55 0.68
CA CYS A 64 13.38 -2.36 -0.53
C CYS A 64 14.64 -2.06 -1.37
N PHE A 65 15.32 -0.93 -1.14
CA PHE A 65 16.42 -0.43 -1.98
C PHE A 65 17.75 -0.27 -1.24
N VAL A 66 17.85 -0.72 0.01
CA VAL A 66 19.13 -0.75 0.75
C VAL A 66 19.66 -2.18 0.79
N PRO A 67 20.78 -2.49 0.12
CA PRO A 67 21.42 -3.78 0.30
C PRO A 67 22.12 -3.78 1.68
N ASN A 68 21.74 -4.73 2.54
CA ASN A 68 22.46 -5.10 3.77
C ASN A 68 22.38 -4.13 4.97
N GLY A 69 21.19 -3.62 5.30
CA GLY A 69 20.83 -3.25 6.68
C GLY A 69 21.72 -2.26 7.44
N ARG A 70 22.63 -1.54 6.75
CA ARG A 70 23.40 -0.46 7.35
C ARG A 70 22.59 0.81 7.30
N TYR A 71 21.80 1.00 8.35
CA TYR A 71 21.12 2.25 8.62
C TYR A 71 22.04 3.13 9.48
N GLY A 72 22.99 3.81 8.83
CA GLY A 72 23.92 4.74 9.51
C GLY A 72 25.07 4.05 10.24
#